data_AF-A0A398AP94-F1
#
_entry.id   AF-A0A398AP94-F1
#
_cell.length_a   1.000
_cell.length_b   1.000
_cell.length_c   1.000
_cell.angle_alpha   90.00
_cell.angle_beta   90.00
_cell.angle_gamma   90.00
#
_symmetry.space_group_name_H-M   'P 1'
#
loop_
_entity.id
_entity.type
_entity.pdbx_description
1 polymer ?
#
loop_
_entity_poly.entity_id
_entity_poly.type
_entity_poly.pdbx_seq_one_letter_code
_entity_poly.pdbx_strand_id
1 'polypeptide(L)'
;MSTEMEDSSAVRRRVSCTKYFDALWFCYWMSRCSNITSNGDETEQAPYYQMQQYYRVGKLDDCTKKFSALFDCLSLKTKSASEAEKIMEEQEKADAAKHIWIMRTQEEASSHWNETFGHLDDPNY
;
A
#
# COMPACT_ATOMS: atom_id res chain seq x y z
N MET A 1 2.57 9.40 -48.40
CA MET A 1 1.92 10.42 -47.56
C MET A 1 1.06 9.66 -46.58
N SER A 2 1.52 9.58 -45.34
CA SER A 2 0.96 8.76 -44.26
C SER A 2 -0.39 9.33 -43.83
N THR A 3 -1.42 8.50 -43.78
CA THR A 3 -2.61 8.78 -42.99
C THR A 3 -2.53 7.91 -41.74
N GLU A 4 -2.43 8.62 -40.64
CA GLU A 4 -2.09 8.15 -39.31
C GLU A 4 -3.21 7.25 -38.82
N MET A 5 -2.87 5.99 -38.51
CA MET A 5 -3.71 5.20 -37.64
C MET A 5 -3.60 5.84 -36.26
N GLU A 6 -4.65 6.53 -35.84
CA GLU A 6 -4.91 6.73 -34.41
C GLU A 6 -5.13 5.34 -33.80
N ASP A 7 -4.02 4.68 -33.47
CA ASP A 7 -3.99 3.66 -32.44
C ASP A 7 -4.25 4.41 -31.14
N SER A 8 -5.53 4.52 -30.80
CA SER A 8 -6.00 4.72 -29.44
C SER A 8 -5.53 3.50 -28.64
N SER A 9 -4.23 3.46 -28.39
CA SER A 9 -3.60 2.58 -27.44
C SER A 9 -4.14 3.04 -26.09
N ALA A 10 -5.32 2.52 -25.76
CA ALA A 10 -5.80 2.43 -24.40
C ALA A 10 -4.58 2.00 -23.59
N VAL A 11 -4.05 2.93 -22.82
CA VAL A 11 -2.82 2.76 -22.06
C VAL A 11 -3.13 1.66 -21.07
N ARG A 12 -2.91 0.40 -21.46
CA ARG A 12 -3.03 -0.76 -20.58
C ARG A 12 -2.13 -0.42 -19.41
N ARG A 13 -2.72 -0.10 -18.25
CA ARG A 13 -1.95 0.09 -17.00
C ARG A 13 -1.20 -1.22 -16.78
N ARG A 14 0.06 -1.26 -17.17
CA ARG A 14 0.89 -2.46 -17.00
C ARG A 14 1.12 -2.61 -15.50
N VAL A 15 0.46 -3.60 -14.90
CA VAL A 15 0.72 -4.00 -13.51
C VAL A 15 2.20 -4.35 -13.36
N SER A 16 2.92 -3.58 -12.55
CA SER A 16 4.33 -3.80 -12.27
C SER A 16 4.50 -4.51 -10.92
N CYS A 17 4.73 -5.82 -10.95
CA CYS A 17 4.94 -6.62 -9.74
C CYS A 17 6.33 -6.46 -9.12
N THR A 18 7.20 -5.63 -9.73
CA THR A 18 8.57 -5.40 -9.28
C THR A 18 8.63 -4.87 -7.85
N LYS A 19 7.65 -4.07 -7.42
CA LYS A 19 7.55 -3.55 -6.04
C LYS A 19 7.36 -4.66 -5.00
N TYR A 20 6.55 -5.68 -5.31
CA TYR A 20 6.32 -6.81 -4.41
C TYR A 20 7.50 -7.78 -4.41
N PHE A 21 8.18 -7.93 -5.55
CA PHE A 21 9.41 -8.70 -5.65
C PHE A 21 10.54 -8.07 -4.83
N ASP A 22 10.74 -6.76 -4.98
CA ASP A 22 11.74 -6.00 -4.23
C ASP A 22 11.48 -6.06 -2.72
N ALA A 23 10.22 -5.91 -2.29
CA ALA A 23 9.84 -6.08 -0.89
C ALA A 23 10.11 -7.50 -0.35
N LEU A 24 9.83 -8.55 -1.14
CA LEU A 24 10.14 -9.93 -0.76
C LEU A 24 11.66 -10.16 -0.69
N TRP A 25 12.40 -9.62 -1.64
CA TRP A 25 13.85 -9.67 -1.70
C TRP A 25 14.46 -9.03 -0.46
N PHE A 26 14.04 -7.81 -0.09
CA PHE A 26 14.53 -7.14 1.12
C PHE A 26 14.22 -7.93 2.38
N CYS A 27 13.02 -8.51 2.50
CA CYS A 27 12.66 -9.32 3.66
C CYS A 27 13.56 -10.57 3.80
N TYR A 28 13.79 -11.31 2.72
CA TYR A 28 14.67 -12.49 2.75
C TYR A 28 16.15 -12.13 2.88
N TRP A 29 16.60 -11.08 2.20
CA TRP A 29 17.99 -10.65 2.18
C TRP A 29 18.42 -10.07 3.54
N MET A 30 17.60 -9.22 4.17
CA MET A 30 17.88 -8.77 5.54
C MET A 30 17.91 -9.93 6.53
N SER A 31 17.00 -10.90 6.40
CA SER A 31 16.98 -12.07 7.27
C SER A 31 18.22 -12.97 7.07
N ARG A 32 18.76 -13.05 5.84
CA ARG A 32 19.97 -13.81 5.52
C ARG A 32 21.25 -13.08 5.96
N CYS A 33 21.30 -11.76 5.84
CA CYS A 33 22.39 -10.95 6.40
C CYS A 33 22.48 -11.08 7.92
N SER A 34 21.34 -11.20 8.63
CA SER A 34 21.32 -11.42 10.08
C SER A 34 21.97 -12.72 10.55
N ASN A 35 22.10 -13.74 9.69
CA ASN A 35 22.81 -14.99 9.99
C ASN A 35 24.31 -14.96 9.60
N ILE A 36 24.75 -13.95 8.87
CA ILE A 36 26.15 -13.79 8.40
C ILE A 36 26.95 -12.83 9.30
N THR A 37 26.30 -11.98 10.10
CA THR A 37 26.93 -10.93 10.93
C THR A 37 27.63 -11.42 12.22
N SER A 38 28.17 -12.65 12.27
CA SER A 38 29.11 -13.00 13.35
C SER A 38 30.49 -12.34 13.17
N ASN A 39 30.73 -11.64 12.05
CA ASN A 39 31.94 -10.85 11.81
C ASN A 39 31.51 -9.40 11.58
N GLY A 40 31.64 -8.58 12.62
CA GLY A 40 31.09 -7.22 12.70
C GLY A 40 31.58 -6.29 11.59
N ASP A 41 30.64 -5.86 10.76
CA ASP A 41 30.74 -4.62 9.98
C ASP A 41 29.37 -3.92 10.06
N GLU A 42 29.40 -2.67 10.52
CA GLU A 42 28.24 -1.92 10.99
C GLU A 42 27.40 -1.41 9.82
N THR A 43 26.26 -2.06 9.57
CA THR A 43 25.14 -1.45 8.85
C THR A 43 23.91 -1.48 9.76
N GLU A 44 23.78 -0.43 10.58
CA GLU A 44 22.67 -0.26 11.54
C GLU A 44 21.34 0.07 10.84
N GLN A 45 20.72 -0.87 10.13
CA GLN A 45 19.32 -0.72 9.71
C GLN A 45 18.68 -2.07 9.34
N ALA A 46 18.56 -2.99 10.30
CA ALA A 46 17.74 -4.20 10.14
C ALA A 46 17.28 -4.95 11.43
N PRO A 47 17.80 -4.74 12.66
CA PRO A 47 17.36 -5.54 13.81
C PRO A 47 16.29 -4.87 14.70
N TYR A 48 16.28 -3.54 14.82
CA TYR A 48 15.40 -2.84 15.77
C TYR A 48 13.90 -3.08 15.50
N TYR A 49 13.47 -2.89 14.24
CA TYR A 49 12.07 -3.04 13.86
C TYR A 49 11.58 -4.48 13.96
N GLN A 50 12.41 -5.47 13.62
CA GLN A 50 12.07 -6.89 13.80
C GLN A 50 11.91 -7.26 15.28
N MET A 51 12.79 -6.76 16.15
CA MET A 51 12.72 -7.02 17.59
C MET A 51 11.52 -6.35 18.25
N GLN A 52 11.15 -5.13 17.84
CA GLN A 52 9.95 -4.45 18.34
C GLN A 52 8.66 -5.24 18.06
N GLN A 53 8.51 -5.79 16.85
CA GLN A 53 7.35 -6.60 16.48
C GLN A 53 7.33 -7.94 17.23
N TYR A 54 8.50 -8.53 17.45
CA TYR A 54 8.63 -9.74 18.25
C TYR A 54 8.14 -9.53 19.70
N TYR A 55 8.54 -8.45 20.37
CA TYR A 55 8.06 -8.15 21.72
C TYR A 55 6.56 -7.78 21.77
N ARG A 56 5.98 -7.23 20.70
CA ARG A 56 4.56 -6.87 20.65
C ARG A 56 3.64 -8.05 20.30
N VAL A 57 4.00 -8.84 19.30
CA VAL A 57 3.13 -9.84 18.66
C VAL A 57 3.62 -11.28 18.90
N GLY A 58 4.84 -11.45 19.39
CA GLY A 58 5.44 -12.77 19.68
C GLY A 58 5.86 -13.55 18.43
N LYS A 59 5.94 -12.90 17.26
CA LYS A 59 6.28 -13.54 15.98
C LYS A 59 7.37 -12.77 15.26
N LEU A 60 8.35 -13.49 14.74
CA LEU A 60 9.36 -12.96 13.82
C LEU A 60 8.73 -12.86 12.41
N ASP A 61 9.13 -11.87 11.61
CA ASP A 61 8.58 -11.69 10.26
C ASP A 61 9.06 -12.81 9.31
N ASP A 62 8.20 -13.81 9.05
CA ASP A 62 8.53 -14.97 8.18
C ASP A 62 8.41 -14.69 6.67
N CYS A 63 8.31 -13.42 6.25
CA CYS A 63 8.21 -12.99 4.85
C CYS A 63 7.00 -13.52 4.04
N THR A 64 6.17 -14.40 4.60
CA THR A 64 5.05 -15.10 3.92
C THR A 64 4.00 -14.15 3.35
N LYS A 65 3.66 -13.08 4.08
CA LYS A 65 2.73 -12.03 3.62
C LYS A 65 3.24 -11.27 2.39
N LYS A 66 4.56 -11.13 2.24
CA LYS A 66 5.16 -10.47 1.07
C LYS A 66 5.16 -11.39 -0.14
N PHE A 67 5.33 -12.70 0.09
CA PHE A 67 5.21 -13.71 -0.96
C PHE A 67 3.78 -13.81 -1.49
N SER A 68 2.76 -13.81 -0.61
CA SER A 68 1.36 -13.83 -1.05
C SER A 68 1.02 -12.60 -1.89
N ALA A 69 1.47 -11.41 -1.49
CA ALA A 69 1.26 -10.19 -2.28
C ALA A 69 1.92 -10.23 -3.67
N LEU A 70 3.11 -10.84 -3.78
CA LEU A 70 3.77 -11.07 -5.07
C LEU A 70 2.98 -12.06 -5.93
N PHE A 71 2.49 -13.14 -5.34
CA PHE A 71 1.68 -14.15 -6.03
C PHE A 71 0.35 -13.56 -6.51
N ASP A 72 -0.31 -12.75 -5.69
CA ASP A 72 -1.53 -12.04 -6.05
C ASP A 72 -1.29 -11.13 -7.26
N CYS A 73 -0.20 -10.34 -7.26
CA CYS A 73 0.16 -9.50 -8.40
C CYS A 73 0.46 -10.31 -9.68
N LEU A 74 1.18 -11.42 -9.56
CA LEU A 74 1.46 -12.32 -10.68
C LEU A 74 0.16 -12.94 -11.23
N SER A 75 -0.77 -13.30 -10.36
CA SER A 75 -2.08 -13.83 -10.75
C SER A 75 -2.94 -12.79 -11.47
N LEU A 76 -2.84 -11.51 -11.10
CA LEU A 76 -3.51 -10.42 -11.81
C LEU A 76 -2.90 -10.16 -13.19
N LYS A 77 -1.59 -10.40 -13.34
CA LYS A 77 -0.89 -10.25 -14.61
C LYS A 77 -1.17 -11.39 -15.60
N THR A 78 -1.54 -12.58 -15.12
CA THR A 78 -1.93 -13.72 -15.97
C THR A 78 -3.41 -13.70 -16.40
N LYS A 79 -4.25 -12.90 -15.74
CA LYS A 79 -5.66 -12.71 -16.10
C LYS A 79 -5.84 -11.85 -17.36
N SER A 80 -7.02 -11.97 -17.97
CA SER A 80 -7.40 -11.14 -19.12
C SER A 80 -7.45 -9.65 -18.73
N ALA A 81 -7.02 -8.76 -19.64
CA ALA A 81 -6.87 -7.33 -19.34
C ALA A 81 -8.17 -6.66 -18.85
N SER A 82 -9.33 -7.08 -19.38
CA SER A 82 -10.65 -6.55 -18.98
C SER A 82 -11.10 -6.98 -17.58
N GLU A 83 -10.59 -8.10 -17.07
CA GLU A 83 -10.87 -8.55 -15.70
C GLU A 83 -9.90 -7.88 -14.71
N ALA A 84 -8.63 -7.74 -15.10
CA ALA A 84 -7.62 -7.08 -14.27
C ALA A 84 -7.95 -5.60 -14.00
N GLU A 85 -8.50 -4.87 -14.98
CA GLU A 85 -8.91 -3.47 -14.81
C GLU A 85 -10.01 -3.31 -13.77
N LYS A 86 -11.02 -4.19 -13.76
CA LYS A 86 -12.10 -4.16 -12.76
C LYS A 86 -11.57 -4.41 -11.35
N ILE A 87 -10.66 -5.38 -11.21
CA ILE A 87 -10.05 -5.70 -9.91
C ILE A 87 -9.19 -4.53 -9.41
N MET A 88 -8.45 -3.86 -10.29
CA MET A 88 -7.68 -2.67 -9.91
C MET A 88 -8.59 -1.52 -9.47
N GLU A 89 -9.71 -1.29 -10.16
CA GLU A 89 -10.67 -0.26 -9.76
C GLU A 89 -11.31 -0.55 -8.40
N GLU A 90 -11.67 -1.80 -8.13
CA GLU A 90 -12.18 -2.22 -6.83
C GLU A 90 -11.13 -2.08 -5.72
N GLN A 91 -9.86 -2.41 -6.01
CA GLN A 91 -8.76 -2.19 -5.08
C GLN A 91 -8.50 -0.70 -4.81
N GLU A 92 -8.53 0.15 -5.84
CA GLU A 92 -8.40 1.60 -5.70
C GLU A 92 -9.53 2.17 -4.82
N LYS A 93 -10.77 1.71 -4.99
CA LYS A 93 -11.91 2.09 -4.12
C LYS A 93 -11.75 1.58 -2.69
N ALA A 94 -11.29 0.35 -2.51
CA ALA A 94 -11.07 -0.23 -1.19
C ALA A 94 -9.92 0.46 -0.44
N ASP A 95 -8.84 0.81 -1.14
CA ASP A 95 -7.70 1.52 -0.56
C ASP A 95 -8.05 2.99 -0.28
N ALA A 96 -8.87 3.61 -1.15
CA ALA A 96 -9.48 4.90 -0.85
C ALA A 96 -10.38 4.82 0.38
N ALA A 97 -11.12 3.73 0.62
CA ALA A 97 -11.91 3.58 1.84
C ALA A 97 -11.05 3.36 3.10
N LYS A 98 -9.88 2.72 2.98
CA LYS A 98 -8.95 2.46 4.09
C LYS A 98 -8.17 3.69 4.55
N HIS A 99 -8.21 4.82 3.83
CA HIS A 99 -7.51 6.02 4.29
C HIS A 99 -7.95 6.40 5.71
N ILE A 100 -6.97 6.73 6.56
CA ILE A 100 -7.22 7.10 7.97
C ILE A 100 -8.07 8.38 8.06
N TRP A 101 -8.04 9.22 7.03
CA TRP A 101 -8.69 10.53 6.98
C TRP A 101 -9.82 10.54 5.95
N ILE A 102 -11.07 10.55 6.40
CA ILE A 102 -12.23 10.71 5.51
C ILE A 102 -12.39 12.20 5.20
N MET A 103 -12.19 12.58 3.94
CA MET A 103 -12.44 13.94 3.48
C MET A 103 -13.95 14.17 3.38
N ARG A 104 -14.48 15.05 4.21
CA ARG A 104 -15.90 15.47 4.17
C ARG A 104 -16.11 16.54 3.11
N THR A 105 -17.32 16.58 2.55
CA THR A 105 -17.74 17.71 1.70
C THR A 105 -17.90 18.98 2.54
N GLN A 106 -17.88 20.16 1.90
CA GLN A 106 -18.01 21.44 2.61
C GLN A 106 -19.31 21.54 3.42
N GLU A 107 -20.40 20.99 2.90
CA GLU A 107 -21.73 20.98 3.51
C GLU A 107 -21.79 20.05 4.73
N GLU A 108 -21.21 18.85 4.63
CA GLU A 108 -21.10 17.91 5.76
C GLU A 108 -20.16 18.42 6.85
N ALA A 109 -19.05 19.05 6.46
CA ALA A 109 -18.09 19.62 7.39
C ALA A 109 -18.70 20.78 8.19
N SER A 110 -19.44 21.68 7.53
CA SER A 110 -20.13 22.79 8.20
C SER A 110 -21.26 22.33 9.11
N SER A 111 -22.04 21.33 8.69
CA SER A 111 -23.09 20.74 9.52
C SER A 111 -22.52 20.08 10.78
N HIS A 112 -21.49 19.24 10.63
CA HIS A 112 -20.81 18.61 11.77
C HIS A 112 -20.14 19.63 12.69
N TRP A 113 -19.57 20.70 12.13
CA TRP A 113 -19.00 21.79 12.92
C TRP A 113 -20.07 22.47 13.77
N ASN A 114 -21.20 22.85 13.17
CA ASN A 114 -22.31 23.48 13.91
C ASN A 114 -22.88 22.57 15.00
N GLU A 115 -23.00 21.27 14.75
CA GLU A 115 -23.43 20.31 15.78
C GLU A 115 -22.44 20.22 16.96
N THR A 116 -21.14 20.25 16.67
CA THR A 116 -20.10 20.08 17.71
C THR A 116 -19.79 21.38 18.44
N PHE A 117 -19.76 22.49 17.72
CA PHE A 117 -19.21 23.78 18.16
C PHE A 117 -20.17 24.95 18.02
N GLY A 118 -21.41 24.75 17.57
CA GLY A 118 -22.38 25.84 17.39
C GLY A 118 -22.70 26.62 18.68
N HIS A 119 -22.46 26.01 19.84
CA HIS A 119 -22.55 26.68 21.14
C HIS A 119 -21.51 27.81 21.33
N LEU A 120 -20.43 27.84 20.54
CA LEU A 120 -19.42 28.90 20.60
C LEU A 120 -19.86 30.19 19.89
N ASP A 121 -20.86 30.08 19.01
CA ASP A 121 -21.40 31.22 18.25
C ASP A 121 -22.49 31.97 19.04
N ASP A 122 -22.92 31.45 20.19
CA ASP A 122 -23.88 32.12 21.06
C ASP A 122 -23.20 33.28 21.81
N PRO A 123 -23.62 34.55 21.59
CA PRO A 123 -22.99 35.72 22.20
C PRO A 123 -23.28 35.89 23.70
N ASN A 124 -24.00 34.94 24.31
CA ASN A 124 -24.42 34.96 25.72
C ASN A 124 -23.78 33.84 26.57
N TYR A 125 -22.77 33.13 26.05
CA TYR A 125 -21.92 32.22 26.81
C TYR A 125 -20.60 32.89 27.24
#